data_AF-A0A5C8LFU4-F1
#
_entry.id   AF-A0A5C8LFU4-F1
#
_cell.length_a   1.000
_cell.length_b   1.000
_cell.length_c   1.000
_cell.angle_alpha   90.00
_cell.angle_beta   90.00
_cell.angle_gamma   90.00
#
_symmetry.space_group_name_H-M   'P 1'
#
loop_
_entity.id
_entity.type
_entity.pdbx_description
1 polymer ?
#
loop_
_entity_poly.entity_id
_entity_poly.type
_entity_poly.pdbx_seq_one_letter_code
_entity_poly.pdbx_strand_id
1 'polypeptide(L)'
;MKKTIVFAFLIATSLMFGQIQKKFFVEDVKDIEYVTVNFCVDNDAKISEVTIVKEKTTYENEYNIEQLRQYLLGVQYYPNSKLKNNCYDSTFEFINYEYENKTLNETECKACEKFKTGIYQYKHVLYRDTKIKRKRKVQRKIFKGGKQVYYIKWISDCHYVLTYKKMTEPRLKHLIGKEIDVQIIDVLEDGSYVYRSKANFEEKVDYGIIKKVQ
;
A
#
# COMPACT_ATOMS: atom_id res chain seq x y z
N MET A 1 -32.74 -8.33 -7.77
CA MET A 1 -32.74 -6.88 -8.05
C MET A 1 -31.29 -6.40 -8.04
N LYS A 2 -30.74 -6.05 -9.21
CA LYS A 2 -29.39 -5.48 -9.33
C LYS A 2 -29.38 -4.11 -8.65
N LYS A 3 -28.70 -3.98 -7.52
CA LYS A 3 -28.42 -2.68 -6.91
C LYS A 3 -27.25 -2.08 -7.67
N THR A 4 -27.52 -1.16 -8.58
CA THR A 4 -26.51 -0.31 -9.17
C THR A 4 -26.10 0.70 -8.10
N ILE A 5 -24.94 0.49 -7.47
CA ILE A 5 -24.37 1.46 -6.53
C ILE A 5 -23.79 2.59 -7.38
N VAL A 6 -24.35 3.78 -7.21
CA VAL A 6 -23.94 5.00 -7.91
C VAL A 6 -22.74 5.58 -7.16
N PHE A 7 -21.59 5.66 -7.83
CA PHE A 7 -20.45 6.46 -7.39
C PHE A 7 -20.83 7.95 -7.47
N ALA A 8 -21.35 8.50 -6.37
CA ALA A 8 -21.55 9.94 -6.24
C ALA A 8 -20.22 10.60 -5.83
N PHE A 9 -19.35 10.87 -6.80
CA PHE A 9 -18.26 11.82 -6.59
C PHE A 9 -18.85 13.24 -6.66
N LEU A 10 -19.08 13.85 -5.50
CA LEU A 10 -19.30 15.28 -5.39
C LEU A 10 -18.02 16.00 -5.83
N ILE A 11 -17.98 16.42 -7.10
CA ILE A 11 -16.92 17.29 -7.64
C ILE A 11 -17.16 18.69 -7.06
N ALA A 12 -16.69 18.92 -5.84
CA ALA A 12 -16.49 20.27 -5.34
C ALA A 12 -15.26 20.84 -6.06
N THR A 13 -15.48 21.79 -6.97
CA THR A 13 -14.45 22.57 -7.67
C THR A 13 -13.78 23.58 -6.73
N SER A 14 -13.18 23.10 -5.65
CA SER A 14 -12.14 23.85 -4.95
C SER A 14 -10.79 23.38 -5.49
N LEU A 15 -9.90 24.32 -5.82
CA LEU A 15 -8.50 24.02 -6.09
C LEU A 15 -7.94 23.33 -4.85
N MET A 16 -7.90 22.00 -4.87
CA MET A 16 -7.33 21.19 -3.81
C MET A 16 -5.82 21.38 -3.85
N PHE A 17 -5.32 22.38 -3.14
CA PHE A 17 -3.92 22.41 -2.70
C PHE A 17 -3.74 21.25 -1.73
N GLY A 18 -3.54 20.04 -2.24
CA GLY A 18 -3.92 18.84 -1.52
C GLY A 18 -2.95 17.69 -1.71
N GLN A 19 -2.69 16.98 -0.61
CA GLN A 19 -2.03 15.68 -0.65
C GLN A 19 -2.84 14.72 -1.53
N ILE A 20 -2.18 14.06 -2.48
CA ILE A 20 -2.83 13.10 -3.38
C ILE A 20 -3.24 11.85 -2.60
N GLN A 21 -4.51 11.46 -2.70
CA GLN A 21 -5.01 10.17 -2.20
C GLN A 21 -4.38 9.04 -3.01
N LYS A 22 -3.79 8.06 -2.33
CA LYS A 22 -3.09 6.92 -2.95
C LYS A 22 -3.84 5.60 -2.85
N LYS A 23 -4.93 5.54 -2.08
CA LYS A 23 -5.68 4.32 -1.79
C LYS A 23 -7.16 4.54 -2.07
N PHE A 24 -7.77 3.63 -2.80
CA PHE A 24 -9.19 3.65 -3.15
C PHE A 24 -9.79 2.31 -2.78
N PHE A 25 -10.88 2.34 -2.00
CA PHE A 25 -11.66 1.14 -1.74
C PHE A 25 -12.71 0.97 -2.84
N VAL A 26 -12.73 -0.19 -3.46
CA VAL A 26 -13.58 -0.51 -4.61
C VAL A 26 -14.17 -1.91 -4.47
N GLU A 27 -15.27 -2.16 -5.19
CA GLU A 27 -16.00 -3.43 -5.15
C GLU A 27 -15.50 -4.46 -6.17
N ASP A 28 -14.74 -4.02 -7.16
CA ASP A 28 -14.41 -4.78 -8.37
C ASP A 28 -13.01 -5.39 -8.38
N VAL A 29 -12.36 -5.46 -7.21
CA VAL A 29 -11.09 -6.18 -7.02
C VAL A 29 -11.28 -7.33 -6.05
N LYS A 30 -10.66 -8.49 -6.34
CA LYS A 30 -10.69 -9.64 -5.43
C LYS A 30 -9.92 -9.34 -4.14
N ASP A 31 -8.73 -8.75 -4.26
CA ASP A 31 -7.83 -8.46 -3.15
C ASP A 31 -7.30 -7.01 -3.14
N ILE A 32 -6.07 -6.77 -3.63
CA ILE A 32 -5.45 -5.46 -3.77
C ILE A 32 -4.74 -5.43 -5.12
N GLU A 33 -5.11 -4.45 -5.94
CA GLU A 33 -4.54 -4.21 -7.25
C GLU A 33 -3.94 -2.81 -7.35
N TYR A 34 -3.11 -2.60 -8.37
CA TYR A 34 -2.28 -1.41 -8.47
C TYR A 34 -2.46 -0.72 -9.81
N VAL A 35 -2.54 0.60 -9.80
CA VAL A 35 -2.38 1.43 -11.00
C VAL A 35 -1.13 2.26 -10.83
N THR A 36 -0.16 2.09 -11.72
CA THR A 36 1.01 2.96 -11.78
C THR A 36 0.84 3.96 -12.90
N VAL A 37 1.07 5.24 -12.60
CA VAL A 37 1.04 6.32 -13.58
C VAL A 37 2.38 7.05 -13.58
N ASN A 38 2.75 7.60 -14.72
CA ASN A 38 3.73 8.66 -14.83
C ASN A 38 2.96 9.97 -15.04
N PHE A 39 3.17 10.97 -14.19
CA PHE A 39 2.52 12.26 -14.33
C PHE A 39 3.54 13.39 -14.35
N CYS A 40 3.28 14.43 -15.13
CA CYS A 40 4.14 15.60 -15.27
C CYS A 40 3.52 16.82 -14.59
N VAL A 41 4.35 17.59 -13.89
CA VAL A 41 3.97 18.84 -13.24
C VAL A 41 4.55 20.00 -14.04
N ASP A 42 3.71 20.92 -14.47
CA ASP A 42 4.11 22.07 -15.27
C ASP A 42 4.72 23.22 -14.43
N ASN A 43 5.00 24.34 -15.09
CA ASN A 43 5.54 25.53 -14.46
C ASN A 43 4.51 26.31 -13.63
N ASP A 44 3.23 25.97 -13.69
CA ASP A 44 2.17 26.52 -12.84
C ASP A 44 1.88 25.61 -11.63
N ALA A 45 2.74 24.60 -11.44
CA ALA A 45 2.62 23.58 -10.41
C ALA A 45 1.36 22.70 -10.56
N LYS A 46 0.79 22.62 -11.76
CA LYS A 46 -0.37 21.77 -12.07
C LYS A 46 0.09 20.47 -12.70
N ILE A 47 -0.62 19.37 -12.40
CA ILE A 47 -0.43 18.14 -13.16
C ILE A 47 -1.02 18.34 -14.57
N SER A 48 -0.15 18.35 -15.57
CA SER A 48 -0.51 18.64 -16.97
C SER A 48 -0.69 17.38 -17.82
N GLU A 49 -0.02 16.30 -17.46
CA GLU A 49 -0.07 15.02 -18.16
C GLU A 49 -0.10 13.86 -17.17
N VAL A 50 -0.85 12.80 -17.51
CA VAL A 50 -0.94 11.56 -16.76
C VAL A 50 -1.01 10.40 -17.75
N THR A 51 -0.03 9.50 -17.68
CA THR A 51 0.12 8.33 -18.55
C THR A 51 0.18 7.06 -17.71
N ILE A 52 -0.59 6.03 -18.09
CA ILE A 52 -0.63 4.75 -17.37
C ILE A 52 0.60 3.90 -17.74
N VAL A 53 1.30 3.41 -16.73
CA VAL A 53 2.46 2.51 -16.84
C VAL A 53 1.95 1.07 -16.80
N LYS A 54 1.61 0.52 -17.97
CA LYS A 54 0.90 -0.76 -18.10
C LYS A 54 1.65 -1.92 -17.45
N GLU A 55 2.97 -1.98 -17.58
CA GLU A 55 3.80 -3.06 -17.06
C GLU A 55 3.89 -3.11 -15.52
N LYS A 56 3.50 -2.02 -14.84
CA LYS A 56 3.42 -1.93 -13.38
C LYS A 56 1.97 -1.87 -12.87
N THR A 57 0.98 -1.93 -13.76
CA THR A 57 -0.44 -1.88 -13.44
C THR A 57 -1.02 -3.29 -13.44
N THR A 58 -1.80 -3.63 -12.41
CA THR A 58 -2.51 -4.91 -12.30
C THR A 58 -4.01 -4.74 -12.24
N TYR A 59 -4.50 -3.52 -12.06
CA TYR A 59 -5.94 -3.21 -12.05
C TYR A 59 -6.43 -3.02 -13.50
N GLU A 60 -7.58 -3.61 -13.83
CA GLU A 60 -8.04 -3.70 -15.22
C GLU A 60 -9.29 -2.85 -15.52
N ASN A 61 -9.97 -2.30 -14.51
CA ASN A 61 -11.17 -1.49 -14.75
C ASN A 61 -10.82 -0.12 -15.37
N GLU A 62 -11.01 -0.02 -16.68
CA GLU A 62 -10.71 1.18 -17.47
C GLU A 62 -11.49 2.42 -17.00
N TYR A 63 -12.75 2.26 -16.56
CA TYR A 63 -13.55 3.38 -16.07
C TYR A 63 -12.91 4.01 -14.83
N ASN A 64 -12.55 3.18 -13.84
CA ASN A 64 -11.93 3.66 -12.61
C ASN A 64 -10.50 4.18 -12.83
N ILE A 65 -9.76 3.61 -13.79
CA ILE A 65 -8.46 4.13 -14.22
C ILE A 65 -8.61 5.54 -14.84
N GLU A 66 -9.63 5.77 -15.67
CA GLU A 66 -9.88 7.10 -16.24
C GLU A 66 -10.33 8.08 -15.15
N GLN A 67 -11.15 7.66 -14.18
CA GLN A 67 -11.49 8.51 -13.04
C GLN A 67 -10.25 8.92 -12.23
N LEU A 68 -9.32 7.99 -11.98
CA LEU A 68 -8.03 8.31 -11.35
C LEU A 68 -7.24 9.32 -12.18
N ARG A 69 -7.19 9.15 -13.51
CA ARG A 69 -6.51 10.07 -14.41
C ARG A 69 -7.10 11.48 -14.33
N GLN A 70 -8.42 11.61 -14.38
CA GLN A 70 -9.11 12.91 -14.26
C GLN A 70 -8.91 13.56 -12.89
N TYR A 71 -8.98 12.77 -11.82
CA TYR A 71 -8.65 13.22 -10.47
C TYR A 71 -7.26 13.86 -10.40
N LEU A 72 -6.24 13.21 -11.00
CA LEU A 72 -4.87 13.71 -11.01
C LEU A 72 -4.71 14.98 -11.86
N LEU A 73 -5.34 15.07 -13.03
CA LEU A 73 -5.30 16.27 -13.87
C LEU A 73 -5.97 17.49 -13.19
N GLY A 74 -6.83 17.26 -12.19
CA GLY A 74 -7.40 18.29 -11.34
C GLY A 74 -6.48 18.80 -10.23
N VAL A 75 -5.32 18.18 -9.99
CA VAL A 75 -4.41 18.53 -8.89
C VAL A 75 -3.51 19.70 -9.25
N GLN A 76 -3.45 20.69 -8.35
CA GLN A 76 -2.48 21.78 -8.38
C GLN A 76 -1.72 21.85 -7.05
N TYR A 77 -0.40 21.80 -7.14
CA TYR A 77 0.50 21.97 -5.99
C TYR A 77 0.71 23.46 -5.67
N TYR A 78 1.38 23.73 -4.55
CA TYR A 78 1.79 25.09 -4.21
C TYR A 78 2.71 25.68 -5.30
N PRO A 79 2.62 26.99 -5.60
CA PRO A 79 3.42 27.63 -6.65
C PRO A 79 4.94 27.50 -6.48
N ASN A 80 5.43 27.33 -5.24
CA ASN A 80 6.83 27.12 -4.89
C ASN A 80 7.23 25.63 -4.77
N SER A 81 6.38 24.71 -5.22
CA SER A 81 6.63 23.27 -5.16
C SER A 81 7.91 22.91 -5.91
N LYS A 82 8.73 22.05 -5.30
CA LYS A 82 9.92 21.46 -5.96
C LYS A 82 9.56 20.44 -7.02
N LEU A 83 8.27 20.12 -7.17
CA LEU A 83 7.80 19.14 -8.15
C LEU A 83 7.71 19.70 -9.57
N LYS A 84 7.64 21.03 -9.73
CA LYS A 84 7.47 21.72 -11.01
C LYS A 84 8.48 21.31 -12.06
N ASN A 85 8.06 21.38 -13.32
CA ASN A 85 8.88 21.13 -14.51
C ASN A 85 9.55 19.75 -14.50
N ASN A 86 8.84 18.73 -14.01
CA ASN A 86 9.35 17.38 -13.90
C ASN A 86 8.22 16.35 -13.90
N CYS A 87 8.57 15.08 -14.16
CA CYS A 87 7.63 13.97 -14.21
C CYS A 87 7.98 12.92 -13.14
N TYR A 88 6.95 12.26 -12.61
CA TYR A 88 7.07 11.34 -11.49
C TYR A 88 6.24 10.09 -11.70
N ASP A 89 6.83 8.95 -11.38
CA ASP A 89 6.10 7.70 -11.22
C ASP A 89 5.35 7.72 -9.88
N SER A 90 4.10 7.27 -9.90
CA SER A 90 3.31 7.03 -8.70
C SER A 90 2.45 5.79 -8.85
N THR A 91 2.37 5.00 -7.78
CA THR A 91 1.48 3.84 -7.70
C THR A 91 0.31 4.15 -6.76
N PHE A 92 -0.88 3.74 -7.18
CA PHE A 92 -2.14 3.86 -6.45
C PHE A 92 -2.68 2.46 -6.19
N GLU A 93 -3.28 2.27 -5.01
CA GLU A 93 -3.80 1.00 -4.53
C GLU A 93 -5.32 1.00 -4.65
N PHE A 94 -5.85 -0.02 -5.33
CA PHE A 94 -7.28 -0.33 -5.40
C PHE A 94 -7.51 -1.55 -4.51
N ILE A 95 -8.23 -1.35 -3.42
CA ILE A 95 -8.35 -2.28 -2.30
C ILE A 95 -9.79 -2.75 -2.25
N ASN A 96 -10.00 -4.06 -2.06
CA ASN A 96 -11.34 -4.59 -1.84
C ASN A 96 -11.98 -3.90 -0.63
N TYR A 97 -13.14 -3.26 -0.82
CA TYR A 97 -13.84 -2.51 0.22
C TYR A 97 -14.14 -3.33 1.48
N GLU A 98 -14.30 -4.66 1.37
CA GLU A 98 -14.53 -5.54 2.51
C GLU A 98 -13.39 -5.45 3.55
N TYR A 99 -12.16 -5.18 3.11
CA TYR A 99 -10.98 -5.11 3.98
C TYR A 99 -10.95 -3.92 4.94
N GLU A 100 -11.81 -2.92 4.74
CA GLU A 100 -11.90 -1.78 5.67
C GLU A 100 -12.28 -2.27 7.08
N ASN A 101 -13.21 -3.22 7.16
CA ASN A 101 -13.74 -3.74 8.41
C ASN A 101 -13.48 -5.24 8.63
N LYS A 102 -12.84 -5.93 7.68
CA LYS A 102 -12.54 -7.35 7.80
C LYS A 102 -11.61 -7.63 8.98
N THR A 103 -11.96 -8.64 9.75
CA THR A 103 -11.14 -9.24 10.79
C THR A 103 -11.29 -10.75 10.73
N LEU A 104 -10.24 -11.46 11.12
CA LEU A 104 -10.29 -12.92 11.21
C LEU A 104 -10.99 -13.35 12.50
N ASN A 105 -11.81 -14.38 12.42
CA ASN A 105 -12.33 -15.05 13.61
C ASN A 105 -11.23 -15.85 14.33
N GLU A 106 -11.54 -16.41 15.50
CA GLU A 106 -10.54 -17.11 16.32
C GLU A 106 -9.87 -18.30 15.59
N THR A 107 -10.65 -19.08 14.85
CA THR A 107 -10.16 -20.26 14.11
C THR A 107 -9.23 -19.84 12.98
N GLU A 108 -9.62 -18.84 12.20
CA GLU A 108 -8.81 -18.26 11.13
C GLU A 108 -7.53 -17.62 11.67
N CYS A 109 -7.64 -16.92 12.81
CA CYS A 109 -6.50 -16.32 13.47
C CYS A 109 -5.49 -17.40 13.91
N LYS A 110 -5.93 -18.49 14.54
CA LYS A 110 -5.05 -19.62 14.91
C LYS A 110 -4.34 -20.23 13.71
N ALA A 111 -5.01 -20.32 12.56
CA ALA A 111 -4.40 -20.82 11.33
C ALA A 111 -3.23 -19.94 10.83
N CYS A 112 -3.12 -18.70 11.29
CA CYS A 112 -2.03 -17.78 10.96
C CYS A 112 -0.70 -18.10 11.67
N GLU A 113 -0.67 -19.06 12.60
CA GLU A 113 0.57 -19.52 13.27
C GLU A 113 1.66 -19.91 12.26
N LYS A 114 1.25 -20.47 11.11
CA LYS A 114 2.14 -20.83 9.99
C LYS A 114 2.90 -19.64 9.39
N PHE A 115 2.47 -18.41 9.65
CA PHE A 115 3.09 -17.17 9.14
C PHE A 115 4.14 -16.57 10.07
N LYS A 116 4.35 -17.14 11.27
CA LYS A 116 5.38 -16.65 12.21
C LYS A 116 6.81 -16.93 11.77
N THR A 117 6.99 -17.89 10.85
CA THR A 117 8.29 -18.26 10.30
C THR A 117 8.20 -18.59 8.82
N GLY A 118 9.19 -18.14 8.06
CA GLY A 118 9.28 -18.45 6.65
C GLY A 118 10.00 -17.36 5.88
N ILE A 119 9.93 -17.49 4.57
CA ILE A 119 10.41 -16.51 3.62
C ILE A 119 9.22 -16.03 2.80
N TYR A 120 9.10 -14.71 2.68
CA TYR A 120 8.00 -14.07 2.01
C TYR A 120 8.45 -12.97 1.06
N GLN A 121 7.53 -12.53 0.21
CA GLN A 121 7.66 -11.38 -0.67
C GLN A 121 6.37 -10.55 -0.64
N TYR A 122 6.49 -9.27 -0.97
CA TYR A 122 5.32 -8.43 -1.20
C TYR A 122 4.74 -8.69 -2.60
N LYS A 123 3.41 -8.73 -2.72
CA LYS A 123 2.73 -8.71 -4.03
C LYS A 123 2.85 -7.32 -4.70
N HIS A 124 2.98 -6.28 -3.87
CA HIS A 124 3.08 -4.88 -4.28
C HIS A 124 4.19 -4.66 -5.31
N VAL A 125 3.85 -4.01 -6.44
CA VAL A 125 4.71 -3.87 -7.63
C VAL A 125 6.07 -3.23 -7.32
N LEU A 126 6.10 -2.17 -6.51
CA LEU A 126 7.33 -1.48 -6.11
C LEU A 126 8.25 -2.27 -5.16
N TYR A 127 7.73 -3.34 -4.53
CA TYR A 127 8.46 -4.09 -3.50
C TYR A 127 8.67 -5.56 -3.87
N ARG A 128 8.43 -5.95 -5.13
CA ARG A 128 8.55 -7.34 -5.62
C ARG A 128 9.93 -7.95 -5.35
N ASP A 129 10.98 -7.15 -5.47
CA ASP A 129 12.36 -7.59 -5.22
C ASP A 129 12.73 -7.67 -3.73
N THR A 130 11.82 -7.28 -2.83
CA THR A 130 12.08 -7.32 -1.38
C THR A 130 11.76 -8.69 -0.81
N LYS A 131 12.79 -9.37 -0.32
CA LYS A 131 12.67 -10.66 0.38
C LYS A 131 12.53 -10.44 1.88
N ILE A 132 11.47 -10.98 2.47
CA ILE A 132 11.21 -10.94 3.90
C ILE A 132 11.60 -12.29 4.51
N LYS A 133 12.70 -12.35 5.27
CA LYS A 133 13.05 -13.52 6.07
C LYS A 133 12.51 -13.34 7.48
N ARG A 134 11.58 -14.19 7.90
CA ARG A 134 10.91 -14.08 9.20
C ARG A 134 11.23 -15.27 10.09
N LYS A 135 11.60 -14.96 11.33
CA LYS A 135 11.62 -15.87 12.47
C LYS A 135 10.63 -15.32 13.51
N ARG A 136 10.22 -16.15 14.47
CA ARG A 136 9.23 -15.80 15.50
C ARG A 136 9.42 -14.41 16.14
N LYS A 137 10.67 -14.00 16.43
CA LYS A 137 10.97 -12.73 17.12
C LYS A 137 11.66 -11.68 16.23
N VAL A 138 11.98 -12.00 14.98
CA VAL A 138 12.80 -11.12 14.11
C VAL A 138 12.39 -11.22 12.65
N GLN A 139 12.20 -10.07 12.01
CA GLN A 139 12.01 -9.95 10.57
C GLN A 139 13.20 -9.25 9.92
N ARG A 140 13.68 -9.76 8.78
CA ARG A 140 14.71 -9.12 7.95
C ARG A 140 14.15 -8.91 6.55
N LYS A 141 14.00 -7.67 6.13
CA LYS A 141 13.70 -7.30 4.73
C LYS A 141 15.02 -7.06 4.01
N ILE A 142 15.21 -7.68 2.85
CA ILE A 142 16.44 -7.63 2.05
C ILE A 142 16.04 -7.19 0.64
N PHE A 143 16.72 -6.18 0.10
CA PHE A 143 16.49 -5.60 -1.22
C PHE A 143 17.83 -5.17 -1.84
N LYS A 144 17.82 -4.77 -3.13
CA LYS A 144 19.04 -4.49 -3.94
C LYS A 144 19.99 -3.42 -3.36
N GLY A 145 19.54 -2.60 -2.42
CA GLY A 145 20.34 -1.55 -1.77
C GLY A 145 20.64 -1.79 -0.29
N GLY A 146 20.23 -2.92 0.29
CA GLY A 146 20.52 -3.21 1.69
C GLY A 146 19.48 -4.05 2.40
N LYS A 147 19.38 -3.82 3.71
CA LYS A 147 18.47 -4.53 4.59
C LYS A 147 17.85 -3.66 5.67
N GLN A 148 16.66 -4.06 6.08
CA GLN A 148 15.96 -3.54 7.25
C GLN A 148 15.71 -4.71 8.21
N VAL A 149 15.94 -4.49 9.50
CA VAL A 149 15.72 -5.49 10.55
C VAL A 149 14.71 -4.94 11.54
N TYR A 150 13.77 -5.80 11.92
CA TYR A 150 12.71 -5.52 12.87
C TYR A 150 12.67 -6.58 13.96
N TYR A 151 12.36 -6.19 15.18
CA TYR A 151 11.84 -7.12 16.17
C TYR A 151 10.35 -7.36 15.94
N ILE A 152 9.89 -8.56 16.28
CA ILE A 152 8.47 -8.92 16.18
C ILE A 152 7.98 -9.31 17.57
N LYS A 153 6.89 -8.70 18.00
CA LYS A 153 6.11 -9.11 19.17
C LYS A 153 4.74 -9.58 18.70
N TRP A 154 4.51 -10.89 18.73
CA TRP A 154 3.19 -11.46 18.44
C TRP A 154 2.27 -11.27 19.64
N ILE A 155 1.11 -10.66 19.40
CA ILE A 155 0.04 -10.47 20.37
C ILE A 155 -0.94 -11.64 20.26
N SER A 156 -1.21 -12.09 19.03
CA SER A 156 -1.93 -13.32 18.70
C SER A 156 -1.28 -13.97 17.46
N ASP A 157 -1.89 -15.01 16.90
CA ASP A 157 -1.39 -15.66 15.68
C ASP A 157 -1.61 -14.80 14.42
N CYS A 158 -2.56 -13.87 14.46
CA CYS A 158 -2.89 -12.95 13.37
C CYS A 158 -2.54 -11.48 13.67
N HIS A 159 -2.01 -11.15 14.86
CA HIS A 159 -1.68 -9.78 15.25
C HIS A 159 -0.27 -9.67 15.84
N TYR A 160 0.53 -8.76 15.31
CA TYR A 160 1.89 -8.53 15.79
C TYR A 160 2.34 -7.07 15.62
N VAL A 161 3.31 -6.68 16.44
CA VAL A 161 3.99 -5.39 16.35
C VAL A 161 5.39 -5.57 15.80
N LEU A 162 5.75 -4.76 14.81
CA LEU A 162 7.11 -4.64 14.29
C LEU A 162 7.80 -3.42 14.86
N THR A 163 8.93 -3.62 15.54
CA THR A 163 9.76 -2.50 16.04
C THR A 163 11.00 -2.35 15.15
N TYR A 164 11.23 -1.16 14.61
CA TYR A 164 12.40 -0.85 13.78
C TYR A 164 13.70 -1.04 14.58
N LYS A 165 14.59 -1.93 14.14
CA LYS A 165 15.85 -2.24 14.85
C LYS A 165 17.09 -1.73 14.14
N LYS A 166 17.20 -1.98 12.83
CA LYS A 166 18.39 -1.60 12.03
C LYS A 166 18.01 -1.27 10.61
N MET A 167 18.47 -0.13 10.11
CA MET A 167 18.21 0.36 8.75
C MET A 167 19.54 0.58 8.03
N THR A 168 19.62 0.12 6.79
CA THR A 168 20.80 0.39 5.94
C THR A 168 20.75 1.82 5.40
N GLU A 169 19.58 2.28 4.96
CA GLU A 169 19.39 3.63 4.44
C GLU A 169 19.52 4.68 5.56
N PRO A 170 20.45 5.65 5.47
CA PRO A 170 20.64 6.68 6.49
C PRO A 170 19.37 7.47 6.80
N ARG A 171 18.59 7.83 5.78
CA ARG A 171 17.34 8.58 5.92
C ARG A 171 16.29 7.88 6.77
N LEU A 172 16.36 6.54 6.91
CA LEU A 172 15.40 5.76 7.69
C LEU A 172 15.88 5.47 9.13
N LYS A 173 17.10 5.87 9.50
CA LYS A 173 17.65 5.57 10.84
C LYS A 173 16.84 6.21 11.97
N HIS A 174 16.22 7.36 11.72
CA HIS A 174 15.36 8.05 12.70
C HIS A 174 14.12 7.23 13.10
N LEU A 175 13.77 6.20 12.32
CA LEU A 175 12.65 5.30 12.63
C LEU A 175 13.02 4.22 13.65
N ILE A 176 14.29 4.04 14.01
CA ILE A 176 14.70 3.01 14.98
C ILE A 176 13.97 3.21 16.31
N GLY A 177 13.40 2.13 16.85
CA GLY A 177 12.57 2.13 18.05
C GLY A 177 11.08 2.44 17.81
N LYS A 178 10.71 2.99 16.64
CA LYS A 178 9.30 3.17 16.26
C LYS A 178 8.63 1.83 15.96
N GLU A 179 7.30 1.83 15.98
CA GLU A 179 6.51 0.62 15.90
C GLU A 179 5.46 0.67 14.78
N ILE A 180 5.17 -0.50 14.23
CA ILE A 180 4.09 -0.73 13.27
C ILE A 180 3.23 -1.85 13.83
N ASP A 181 1.97 -1.55 14.10
CA ASP A 181 0.95 -2.53 14.40
C ASP A 181 0.50 -3.21 13.10
N VAL A 182 0.49 -4.54 13.06
CA VAL A 182 0.14 -5.32 11.86
C VAL A 182 -0.86 -6.41 12.21
N GLN A 183 -2.01 -6.39 11.52
CA GLN A 183 -3.06 -7.38 11.63
C GLN A 183 -3.19 -8.13 10.30
N ILE A 184 -3.19 -9.45 10.35
CA ILE A 184 -3.58 -10.31 9.23
C ILE A 184 -5.10 -10.34 9.21
N ILE A 185 -5.69 -9.91 8.10
CA ILE A 185 -7.14 -9.72 7.96
C ILE A 185 -7.76 -10.69 6.94
N ASP A 186 -6.95 -11.35 6.13
CA ASP A 186 -7.43 -12.37 5.19
C ASP A 186 -6.32 -13.37 4.85
N VAL A 187 -6.69 -14.60 4.49
CA VAL A 187 -5.78 -15.63 3.98
C VAL A 187 -6.30 -16.09 2.63
N LEU A 188 -5.53 -15.82 1.58
CA LEU A 188 -5.90 -16.10 0.20
C LEU A 188 -5.71 -17.58 -0.13
N GLU A 189 -6.42 -18.05 -1.17
CA GLU A 189 -6.38 -19.44 -1.65
C GLU A 189 -4.97 -19.91 -2.01
N ASP A 190 -4.12 -19.01 -2.51
CA ASP A 190 -2.72 -19.31 -2.88
C ASP A 190 -1.77 -19.37 -1.66
N GLY A 191 -2.31 -19.26 -0.44
CA GLY A 191 -1.57 -19.27 0.80
C GLY A 191 -0.90 -17.95 1.17
N SER A 192 -1.07 -16.90 0.36
CA SER A 192 -0.73 -15.52 0.73
C SER A 192 -1.70 -15.00 1.79
N TYR A 193 -1.35 -13.88 2.42
CA TYR A 193 -2.25 -13.21 3.35
C TYR A 193 -2.30 -11.71 3.11
N VAL A 194 -3.45 -11.13 3.40
CA VAL A 194 -3.68 -9.69 3.39
C VAL A 194 -3.44 -9.18 4.80
N TYR A 195 -2.73 -8.07 4.91
CA TYR A 195 -2.54 -7.37 6.17
C TYR A 195 -3.07 -5.95 6.11
N ARG A 196 -3.46 -5.46 7.28
CA ARG A 196 -3.68 -4.05 7.61
C ARG A 196 -2.64 -3.63 8.62
N SER A 197 -2.05 -2.45 8.46
CA SER A 197 -1.04 -1.95 9.39
C SER A 197 -1.14 -0.47 9.67
N LYS A 198 -0.73 -0.06 10.87
CA LYS A 198 -0.65 1.34 11.28
C LYS A 198 0.66 1.61 12.00
N ALA A 199 1.44 2.56 11.50
CA ALA A 199 2.64 3.03 12.17
C ALA A 199 2.27 3.98 13.31
N ASN A 200 2.94 3.89 14.47
CA ASN A 200 2.62 4.76 15.62
C ASN A 200 3.08 6.22 15.46
N PHE A 201 3.71 6.56 14.33
CA PHE A 201 4.17 7.89 13.97
C PHE A 201 3.47 8.45 12.72
N GLU A 202 2.46 7.72 12.21
CA GLU A 202 1.64 8.17 11.08
C GLU A 202 0.16 7.90 11.38
N GLU A 203 -0.74 8.75 10.89
CA GLU A 203 -2.18 8.53 11.06
C GLU A 203 -2.74 7.52 10.05
N LYS A 204 -2.01 7.28 8.96
CA LYS A 204 -2.45 6.48 7.82
C LYS A 204 -2.44 4.99 8.13
N VAL A 205 -3.46 4.31 7.64
CA VAL A 205 -3.55 2.85 7.62
C VAL A 205 -3.07 2.34 6.26
N ASP A 206 -2.20 1.34 6.26
CA ASP A 206 -1.70 0.66 5.08
C ASP A 206 -2.31 -0.72 4.93
N TYR A 207 -2.43 -1.16 3.68
CA TYR A 207 -2.87 -2.50 3.33
C TYR A 207 -1.83 -3.14 2.41
N GLY A 208 -1.76 -4.47 2.40
CA GLY A 208 -0.88 -5.14 1.47
C GLY A 208 -1.01 -6.66 1.52
N ILE A 209 -0.39 -7.30 0.55
CA ILE A 209 -0.36 -8.75 0.43
C ILE A 209 1.06 -9.25 0.58
N ILE A 210 1.23 -10.26 1.44
CA ILE A 210 2.48 -10.97 1.65
C ILE A 210 2.30 -12.42 1.21
N LYS A 211 3.13 -12.84 0.26
CA LYS A 211 3.15 -14.20 -0.29
C LYS A 211 4.29 -15.00 0.30
N LYS A 212 4.02 -16.23 0.75
CA LYS A 212 5.07 -17.16 1.17
C LYS A 212 5.78 -17.74 -0.06
N VAL A 213 7.11 -17.78 -0.02
CA VAL A 213 7.95 -18.33 -1.09
C VAL A 213 8.79 -19.52 -0.65
N GLN A 214 9.03 -19.67 0.66
CA GLN A 214 9.71 -20.83 1.27
C GLN A 214 9.30 -20.96 2.74
#